data_AF-A0A1T4QC84-F1
#
_entry.id   AF-A0A1T4QC84-F1
#
_cell.length_a   1.000
_cell.length_b   1.000
_cell.length_c   1.000
_cell.angle_alpha   90.00
_cell.angle_beta   90.00
_cell.angle_gamma   90.00
#
_symmetry.space_group_name_H-M   'P 1'
#
loop_
_entity.id
_entity.type
_entity.pdbx_description
1 polymer ?
#
loop_
_entity_poly.entity_id
_entity_poly.type
_entity_poly.pdbx_seq_one_letter_code
_entity_poly.pdbx_strand_id
1 'polypeptide(L)'
;MSAKVNAKGELVELKFPTQKYRQMAPAELAQAIKDVIERARTQMSAHVAETLGRFAPEGVNMADAMNGQINPTQMMSKLDLPFMGTDVPGRSERPEVG
;
A
#
# COMPACT_ATOMS: atom_id res chain seq x y z
N MET A 1 -25.09 -9.01 -5.67
CA MET A 1 -24.25 -8.16 -6.51
C MET A 1 -22.80 -8.42 -6.13
N SER A 2 -21.87 -8.38 -7.08
CA SER A 2 -20.43 -8.57 -6.80
C SER A 2 -19.62 -7.62 -7.66
N ALA A 3 -18.49 -7.14 -7.13
CA ALA A 3 -17.53 -6.32 -7.84
C ALA A 3 -16.15 -7.00 -7.84
N LYS A 4 -15.35 -6.75 -8.87
CA LYS A 4 -13.93 -7.07 -8.90
C LYS A 4 -13.12 -5.83 -9.19
N VAL A 5 -11.99 -5.71 -8.53
CA VAL A 5 -11.02 -4.65 -8.78
C VAL A 5 -9.69 -5.26 -9.21
N ASN A 6 -8.86 -4.48 -9.89
CA ASN A 6 -7.45 -4.84 -10.12
C ASN A 6 -6.57 -4.48 -8.90
N ALA A 7 -5.27 -4.77 -8.97
CA ALA A 7 -4.33 -4.48 -7.88
C ALA A 7 -4.17 -2.98 -7.54
N LYS A 8 -4.60 -2.07 -8.43
CA LYS A 8 -4.65 -0.62 -8.16
C LYS A 8 -5.96 -0.18 -7.50
N GLY A 9 -6.87 -1.12 -7.26
CA GLY A 9 -8.21 -0.84 -6.75
C GLY A 9 -9.19 -0.32 -7.82
N GLU A 10 -8.83 -0.32 -9.11
CA GLU A 10 -9.73 0.10 -10.18
C GLU A 10 -10.80 -0.96 -10.43
N LEU A 11 -12.06 -0.55 -10.58
CA LEU A 11 -13.18 -1.45 -10.87
C LEU A 11 -13.02 -2.04 -12.28
N VAL A 12 -12.95 -3.37 -12.39
CA VAL A 12 -12.84 -4.08 -13.67
C VAL A 12 -14.07 -4.92 -14.00
N GLU A 13 -14.90 -5.23 -13.01
CA GLU A 13 -16.12 -6.03 -13.21
C GLU A 13 -17.18 -5.65 -12.16
N LEU A 14 -18.44 -5.51 -12.59
CA LEU A 14 -19.59 -5.41 -11.71
C LEU A 14 -20.70 -6.34 -12.22
N LYS A 15 -21.20 -7.22 -11.35
CA LYS A 15 -22.21 -8.23 -11.70
C LYS A 15 -23.47 -8.14 -10.84
N PHE A 16 -24.59 -8.27 -11.52
CA PHE A 16 -25.94 -8.33 -10.94
C PHE A 16 -26.53 -9.72 -11.20
N PRO A 17 -26.31 -10.69 -10.29
CA PRO A 17 -26.73 -12.07 -10.51
C PRO A 17 -28.26 -12.25 -10.52
N THR A 18 -29.00 -11.26 -10.01
CA THR A 18 -30.47 -11.25 -9.99
C THR A 18 -30.98 -9.85 -10.37
N GLN A 19 -32.28 -9.74 -10.65
CA GLN A 19 -32.92 -8.45 -10.93
C GLN A 19 -33.39 -7.69 -9.69
N LYS A 20 -33.04 -8.15 -8.47
CA LYS A 20 -33.48 -7.50 -7.21
C LYS A 20 -33.16 -6.01 -7.15
N TYR A 21 -32.06 -5.59 -7.80
CA TYR A 21 -31.65 -4.19 -7.88
C TYR A 21 -32.71 -3.25 -8.51
N ARG A 22 -33.62 -3.79 -9.35
CA ARG A 22 -34.68 -3.00 -9.99
C ARG A 22 -35.80 -2.60 -9.03
N GLN A 23 -35.93 -3.28 -7.90
CA GLN A 23 -36.93 -3.00 -6.88
C GLN A 23 -36.40 -2.10 -5.76
N MET A 24 -35.10 -1.79 -5.78
CA MET A 24 -34.47 -0.91 -4.79
C MET A 24 -34.81 0.54 -5.07
N ALA A 25 -34.95 1.34 -4.01
CA ALA A 25 -34.96 2.78 -4.17
C ALA A 25 -33.62 3.25 -4.79
N PRO A 26 -33.59 4.35 -5.57
CA PRO A 26 -32.34 4.81 -6.19
C PRO A 26 -31.18 5.02 -5.22
N ALA A 27 -31.46 5.58 -4.03
CA ALA A 27 -30.47 5.80 -2.98
C ALA A 27 -29.96 4.48 -2.38
N GLU A 28 -30.85 3.51 -2.17
CA GLU A 28 -30.50 2.18 -1.66
C GLU A 28 -29.59 1.44 -2.65
N LEU A 29 -29.90 1.51 -3.94
CA LEU A 29 -29.07 0.92 -4.99
C LEU A 29 -27.68 1.56 -5.03
N ALA A 30 -27.61 2.88 -4.98
CA ALA A 30 -26.34 3.60 -4.95
C ALA A 30 -25.48 3.18 -3.75
N GLN A 31 -26.10 3.03 -2.57
CA GLN A 31 -25.40 2.55 -1.37
C GLN A 31 -24.91 1.11 -1.55
N ALA A 32 -25.77 0.20 -2.02
CA ALA A 32 -25.40 -1.20 -2.24
C ALA A 32 -24.24 -1.36 -3.24
N ILE A 33 -24.17 -0.52 -4.27
CA ILE A 33 -23.06 -0.49 -5.23
C ILE A 33 -21.78 -0.01 -4.55
N LYS A 34 -21.82 1.10 -3.80
CA LYS A 34 -20.65 1.60 -3.06
C LYS A 34 -20.12 0.54 -2.11
N ASP A 35 -21.00 -0.08 -1.32
CA ASP A 35 -20.62 -1.09 -0.34
C ASP A 35 -19.93 -2.29 -0.98
N VAL A 36 -20.41 -2.76 -2.15
CA VAL A 36 -19.78 -3.91 -2.81
C VAL A 36 -18.43 -3.58 -3.42
N ILE A 37 -18.25 -2.35 -3.90
CA ILE A 37 -16.97 -1.86 -4.44
C ILE A 37 -15.96 -1.68 -3.29
N GLU A 38 -16.37 -1.10 -2.16
CA GLU A 38 -15.51 -0.94 -0.98
C GLU A 38 -15.05 -2.29 -0.41
N ARG A 39 -15.96 -3.26 -0.33
CA ARG A 39 -15.58 -4.63 0.06
C ARG A 39 -14.56 -5.24 -0.89
N ALA A 40 -14.76 -5.10 -2.21
CA ALA A 40 -13.82 -5.62 -3.20
C ALA A 40 -12.43 -4.96 -3.10
N ARG A 41 -12.38 -3.63 -2.89
CA ARG A 41 -11.13 -2.90 -2.65
C ARG A 41 -10.41 -3.40 -1.40
N THR A 42 -11.14 -3.52 -0.29
CA THR A 42 -10.59 -4.01 0.98
C THR A 42 -10.00 -5.42 0.84
N GLN A 43 -10.73 -6.32 0.19
CA GLN A 43 -10.27 -7.69 -0.09
C GLN A 43 -9.02 -7.72 -0.97
N MET A 44 -8.98 -6.89 -2.02
CA MET A 44 -7.81 -6.81 -2.90
C MET A 44 -6.60 -6.23 -2.18
N SER A 45 -6.76 -5.16 -1.39
CA SER A 45 -5.66 -4.60 -0.59
C SER A 45 -5.09 -5.64 0.37
N ALA A 46 -5.93 -6.42 1.05
CA ALA A 46 -5.48 -7.51 1.91
C ALA A 46 -4.71 -8.59 1.12
N HIS A 47 -5.21 -8.97 -0.06
CA HIS A 47 -4.55 -9.95 -0.93
C HIS A 47 -3.18 -9.47 -1.45
N VAL A 48 -3.08 -8.19 -1.83
CA VAL A 48 -1.81 -7.59 -2.25
C VAL A 48 -0.84 -7.54 -1.07
N ALA A 49 -1.29 -7.13 0.11
CA ALA A 49 -0.46 -7.10 1.32
C ALA A 49 0.05 -8.51 1.70
N GLU A 50 -0.78 -9.54 1.58
CA GLU A 50 -0.38 -10.94 1.81
C GLU A 50 0.66 -11.42 0.79
N THR A 51 0.46 -11.06 -0.48
CA THR A 51 1.34 -11.48 -1.59
C THR A 51 2.71 -10.80 -1.51
N LEU A 52 2.74 -9.49 -1.20
CA LEU A 52 3.96 -8.71 -1.07
C LEU A 52 4.63 -8.85 0.30
N GLY A 53 3.87 -9.19 1.35
CA GLY A 53 4.36 -9.35 2.71
C GLY A 53 5.49 -10.39 2.83
N ARG A 54 5.50 -11.40 1.95
CA ARG A 54 6.59 -12.40 1.90
C ARG A 54 7.93 -11.83 1.43
N PHE A 55 7.90 -10.69 0.75
CA PHE A 55 9.07 -9.96 0.27
C PHE A 55 9.33 -8.71 1.10
N ALA A 56 8.56 -8.47 2.16
CA ALA A 56 8.75 -7.33 3.02
C ALA A 56 10.02 -7.50 3.86
N PRO A 57 10.85 -6.46 4.01
CA PRO A 57 11.94 -6.46 4.98
C PRO A 57 11.40 -6.76 6.38
N GLU A 58 12.21 -7.41 7.21
CA GLU A 58 11.80 -7.73 8.58
C GLU A 58 11.29 -6.50 9.33
N GLY A 59 10.11 -6.63 9.93
CA GLY A 59 9.47 -5.57 10.69
C GLY A 59 8.77 -4.48 9.86
N VAL A 60 8.63 -4.62 8.53
CA VAL A 60 7.76 -3.77 7.71
C VAL A 60 6.38 -4.42 7.54
N ASN A 61 5.33 -3.72 7.98
CA ASN A 61 3.95 -4.09 7.68
C ASN A 61 3.54 -3.47 6.33
N MET A 62 3.36 -4.31 5.30
CA MET A 62 2.98 -3.84 3.97
C MET A 62 1.57 -3.23 3.92
N ALA A 63 0.65 -3.63 4.79
CA ALA A 63 -0.67 -3.03 4.86
C ALA A 63 -0.60 -1.56 5.33
N ASP A 64 0.20 -1.29 6.35
CA ASP A 64 0.43 0.08 6.85
C ASP A 64 1.15 0.93 5.80
N ALA A 65 2.09 0.31 5.06
CA ALA A 65 2.78 0.95 3.96
C ALA A 65 1.87 1.40 2.82
N MET A 66 0.95 0.53 2.39
CA MET A 66 -0.03 0.85 1.35
C MET A 66 -1.04 1.91 1.80
N ASN A 67 -1.30 2.00 3.10
CA ASN A 67 -2.16 3.02 3.70
C ASN A 67 -1.41 4.34 4.02
N GLY A 68 -0.12 4.45 3.68
CA GLY A 68 0.70 5.63 3.94
C GLY A 68 1.08 5.81 5.42
N GLN A 69 0.88 4.79 6.26
CA GLN A 69 1.15 4.80 7.69
C GLN A 69 2.55 4.28 8.03
N ILE A 70 3.53 4.53 7.15
CA ILE A 70 4.93 4.15 7.40
C ILE A 70 5.56 5.16 8.34
N ASN A 71 6.15 4.69 9.45
CA ASN A 71 7.07 5.49 10.24
C ASN A 71 8.48 5.39 9.62
N PRO A 72 9.00 6.46 8.99
CA PRO A 72 10.28 6.42 8.27
C PRO A 72 11.45 6.09 9.20
N THR A 73 11.41 6.60 10.43
CA THR A 73 12.45 6.38 11.44
C THR A 73 12.54 4.90 11.83
N GLN A 74 11.40 4.25 12.06
CA GLN A 74 11.40 2.81 12.36
C GLN A 74 11.85 1.95 11.16
N MET A 75 11.52 2.37 9.94
CA MET A 75 11.96 1.66 8.73
C MET A 75 13.47 1.77 8.54
N MET A 76 14.06 2.96 8.76
CA MET A 76 15.51 3.19 8.69
C MET A 76 16.28 2.40 9.76
N SER A 77 15.75 2.21 10.96
CA SER A 77 16.45 1.43 12.00
C SER A 77 16.42 -0.08 11.77
N LYS A 78 15.45 -0.58 10.98
CA LYS A 78 15.29 -2.01 10.67
C LYS A 78 16.03 -2.43 9.41
N LEU A 79 16.09 -1.52 8.44
CA LEU A 79 16.93 -1.67 7.28
C LEU A 79 18.32 -1.23 7.74
N ASP A 80 19.20 -2.18 8.10
CA ASP A 80 20.60 -1.95 8.51
C ASP A 80 21.42 -1.37 7.35
N LEU A 81 20.94 -0.25 6.80
CA LEU A 81 21.58 0.49 5.75
C LEU A 81 22.75 1.19 6.41
N PRO A 82 23.99 0.92 5.97
CA PRO A 82 25.06 1.84 6.29
C PRO A 82 24.56 3.20 5.81
N PHE A 83 24.40 4.14 6.75
CA PHE A 83 24.23 5.53 6.37
C PHE A 83 25.31 5.78 5.34
N MET A 84 24.90 6.21 4.15
CA MET A 84 25.81 6.72 3.13
C MET A 84 26.37 8.04 3.66
N GLY A 85 27.11 7.94 4.77
CA GLY A 85 28.09 8.91 5.20
C GLY A 85 29.11 8.87 4.10
N THR A 86 29.11 9.93 3.32
CA THR A 86 30.18 10.25 2.40
C THR A 86 31.48 10.32 3.20
N ASP A 87 32.17 9.20 3.34
CA ASP A 87 33.61 9.22 3.45
C ASP A 87 34.11 9.77 2.12
N VAL A 88 34.37 11.08 2.08
CA VAL A 88 35.14 11.70 1.02
C VAL A 88 36.60 11.51 1.43
N PRO A 89 37.36 10.58 0.81
CA PRO A 89 38.76 10.45 1.12
C PRO A 89 39.51 11.57 0.40
N GLY A 90 40.09 12.50 1.15
CA GLY A 90 40.98 13.52 0.59
C GLY A 90 40.75 14.92 1.12
N ARG A 91 40.96 15.13 2.42
CA ARG A 91 41.42 16.44 2.90
C ARG A 91 42.80 16.22 3.53
N SER A 92 43.81 16.18 2.68
CA SER A 92 45.21 16.14 3.09
C SER A 92 45.48 17.34 4.00
N GLU A 93 45.87 17.05 5.23
CA GLU A 93 46.42 18.00 6.18
C GLU A 93 47.65 18.67 5.53
N ARG A 94 47.64 19.99 5.37
CA ARG A 94 48.86 20.75 5.07
C ARG A 94 49.74 20.70 6.31
N PRO A 95 51.02 20.31 6.21
CA PRO A 95 51.94 20.53 7.32
C PRO A 95 52.26 22.02 7.39
N GLU A 96 52.03 22.62 8.55
CA GLU A 96 52.71 23.86 8.93
C GLU A 96 54.18 23.54 9.23
N VAL A 97 55.09 24.15 8.50
CA VAL A 97 56.49 24.31 8.92
C VAL A 97 56.91 25.75 8.60
N GLY A 98 57.44 26.42 9.62
CA GLY A 98 57.86 27.82 9.60
C GLY A 98 59.24 28.05 9.01
#